data_AF-A0A836FZ66-F1
#
_entry.id   AF-A0A836FZ66-F1
#
_cell.length_a   1.000
_cell.length_b   1.000
_cell.length_c   1.000
_cell.angle_alpha   90.00
_cell.angle_beta   90.00
_cell.angle_gamma   90.00
#
_symmetry.space_group_name_H-M   'P 1'
#
loop_
_entity.id
_entity.type
_entity.pdbx_description
1 polymer ?
#
loop_
_entity_poly.entity_id
_entity_poly.type
_entity_poly.pdbx_seq_one_letter_code
_entity_poly.pdbx_strand_id
1 'polypeptide(L)' 'MAKLMLYVFVALLAASLIMGAPDKTKCGQHGDPCVSSSQCCSGIRCHRYANRCQVIITEEELMAQREKILGRRGKDY' A
#
# COMPACT_ATOMS: atom_id res chain seq x y z
N MET A 1 32.84 -22.02 -14.35
CA MET A 1 32.08 -20.85 -14.86
C MET A 1 30.59 -20.91 -14.50
N ALA A 2 29.83 -21.92 -14.95
CA ALA A 2 28.39 -22.03 -14.67
C ALA A 2 28.02 -22.04 -13.17
N LYS A 3 28.77 -22.78 -12.33
CA LYS A 3 28.54 -22.81 -10.88
C LYS A 3 28.71 -21.45 -10.20
N LEU A 4 29.70 -20.67 -10.63
CA LEU A 4 30.01 -19.36 -10.04
C LEU A 4 28.92 -18.35 -10.40
N MET A 5 28.42 -18.39 -11.64
CA MET A 5 27.26 -17.59 -12.06
C MET A 5 25.99 -17.96 -11.30
N LEU A 6 25.77 -19.25 -11.03
CA LEU A 6 24.61 -19.72 -10.27
C LEU A 6 24.63 -19.15 -8.84
N TYR A 7 25.78 -19.15 -8.17
CA TYR A 7 25.90 -18.54 -6.84
C TYR A 7 25.67 -17.02 -6.85
N VAL A 8 26.12 -16.31 -7.89
CA VAL A 8 25.86 -14.87 -8.05
C VAL A 8 24.38 -14.60 -8.22
N PHE A 9 23.66 -15.37 -9.03
CA PHE A 9 22.22 -15.21 -9.20
C PHE A 9 21.44 -15.51 -7.92
N VAL A 10 21.82 -16.56 -7.17
CA VAL A 10 21.19 -16.88 -5.88
C VAL A 10 21.44 -15.77 -4.86
N ALA A 11 22.65 -15.21 -4.81
CA ALA A 11 22.97 -14.09 -3.92
C ALA A 11 22.15 -12.83 -4.27
N LEU A 12 22.01 -12.52 -5.57
CA LEU A 12 21.18 -11.39 -6.04
C LEU A 12 19.69 -11.59 -5.72
N LEU A 13 19.17 -12.80 -5.90
CA LEU A 13 17.79 -13.15 -5.52
C LEU A 13 17.56 -13.05 -4.01
N ALA A 14 18.51 -13.51 -3.20
CA ALA A 14 18.39 -13.40 -1.75
C ALA A 14 18.42 -11.93 -1.30
N ALA A 15 19.32 -11.11 -1.85
CA ALA A 15 19.42 -9.70 -1.52
C ALA A 15 18.14 -8.92 -1.89
N SER A 16 17.56 -9.18 -3.07
CA SER A 16 16.33 -8.51 -3.50
C SER A 16 15.12 -8.85 -2.61
N LEU A 17 15.00 -10.11 -2.18
CA LEU A 17 13.95 -10.53 -1.25
C LEU A 17 14.08 -9.89 0.13
N ILE A 18 15.31 -9.80 0.66
CA ILE A 18 15.57 -9.20 1.99
C ILE A 18 15.25 -7.70 1.96
N MET A 19 15.60 -6.98 0.89
CA MET A 19 15.32 -5.55 0.76
C MET A 19 13.83 -5.23 0.56
N GLY A 20 13.05 -6.17 0.01
CA GLY A 20 11.60 -6.01 -0.16
C GLY A 20 10.78 -6.32 1.10
N ALA A 21 11.41 -6.84 2.16
CA ALA A 21 10.70 -7.16 3.39
C ALA A 21 10.25 -5.86 4.09
N PRO A 22 8.96 -5.69 4.40
CA PRO A 22 8.48 -4.49 5.09
C PRO A 22 9.07 -4.44 6.51
N ASP A 23 9.69 -3.30 6.85
CA ASP A 23 10.15 -3.01 8.21
C ASP A 23 8.98 -3.11 9.19
N LYS A 24 9.00 -4.12 10.08
CA LYS A 24 7.95 -4.32 11.11
C LYS A 24 7.84 -3.16 12.12
N THR A 25 8.79 -2.24 12.11
CA THR A 25 8.86 -1.04 12.97
C THR A 25 8.13 0.17 12.40
N LYS A 26 7.68 0.11 11.14
CA LYS A 26 6.87 1.16 10.52
C LYS A 26 5.40 0.74 10.58
N CYS A 27 4.52 1.72 10.74
CA CYS A 27 3.07 1.52 10.67
C CYS A 27 2.67 0.83 9.34
N GLY A 28 1.52 0.15 9.33
CA GLY A 28 0.99 -0.56 8.18
C GLY A 28 0.64 0.37 7.02
N GLN A 29 1.14 0.03 5.84
CA GLN A 29 0.84 0.69 4.57
C GLN A 29 -0.50 0.22 3.99
N HIS A 30 -0.93 0.86 2.92
CA HIS A 30 -2.13 0.45 2.21
C HIS A 30 -2.06 -1.03 1.79
N GLY A 31 -3.05 -1.82 2.18
CA GLY A 31 -3.11 -3.26 1.89
C GLY A 31 -2.46 -4.17 2.94
N ASP A 32 -1.75 -3.62 3.92
CA ASP A 32 -1.21 -4.39 5.03
C ASP A 32 -2.33 -4.91 5.94
N PRO A 33 -2.18 -6.13 6.49
CA PRO A 33 -3.16 -6.68 7.41
C PRO A 33 -3.23 -5.87 8.71
N CYS A 34 -4.43 -5.68 9.23
CA CYS A 34 -4.65 -4.94 10.46
C CYS A 34 -5.86 -5.47 11.24
N VAL A 35 -5.85 -5.24 12.55
CA VAL A 35 -6.97 -5.49 13.47
C VAL A 35 -7.47 -4.18 14.09
N SER A 36 -6.58 -3.20 14.23
CA SER A 36 -6.86 -1.88 14.80
C SER A 36 -6.33 -0.78 13.89
N SER A 37 -7.02 0.37 13.86
CA SER A 37 -6.56 1.56 13.12
C SER A 37 -5.22 2.10 13.61
N SER A 38 -4.84 1.84 14.87
CA SER A 38 -3.52 2.22 15.41
C SER A 38 -2.35 1.48 14.75
N GLN A 39 -2.62 0.40 14.03
CA GLN A 39 -1.62 -0.37 13.29
C GLN A 39 -1.36 0.23 11.90
N CYS A 40 -2.22 1.12 11.40
CA CYS A 40 -2.06 1.75 10.10
C CYS A 40 -1.35 3.10 10.21
N CYS A 41 -0.69 3.51 9.13
CA CYS A 41 -0.06 4.83 9.08
C CYS A 41 -1.08 5.98 9.09
N SER A 42 -0.60 7.19 9.40
CA SER A 42 -1.42 8.41 9.39
C SER A 42 -2.16 8.57 8.06
N GLY A 43 -3.42 8.98 8.10
CA GLY A 43 -4.31 9.09 6.93
C GLY A 43 -4.89 7.75 6.44
N ILE A 44 -4.57 6.65 7.10
CA ILE A 44 -5.02 5.30 6.76
C ILE A 44 -5.75 4.71 7.98
N ARG A 45 -6.84 3.97 7.75
CA ARG A 45 -7.55 3.24 8.82
C ARG A 45 -7.63 1.76 8.52
N CYS A 46 -7.81 0.98 9.57
CA CYS A 46 -8.12 -0.42 9.39
C CYS A 46 -9.56 -0.59 8.90
N HIS A 47 -9.72 -1.18 7.72
CA HIS A 47 -11.05 -1.45 7.17
C HIS A 47 -11.67 -2.68 7.85
N ARG A 48 -12.75 -2.48 8.61
CA ARG A 48 -13.36 -3.49 9.50
C ARG A 48 -13.69 -4.83 8.83
N TYR A 49 -14.06 -4.81 7.54
CA TYR A 49 -14.43 -6.04 6.82
C TYR A 49 -13.27 -6.65 6.03
N ALA A 50 -12.30 -5.83 5.63
CA ALA A 50 -11.18 -6.30 4.83
C ALA A 50 -10.00 -6.73 5.73
N ASN A 51 -9.98 -6.27 6.99
CA ASN A 51 -8.87 -6.41 7.94
C ASN A 51 -7.56 -5.94 7.31
N ARG A 52 -7.64 -4.83 6.56
CA ARG A 52 -6.56 -4.25 5.76
C ARG A 52 -6.52 -2.74 5.97
N CYS A 53 -5.34 -2.17 6.03
CA CYS A 53 -5.14 -0.72 6.09
C CYS A 53 -5.58 -0.08 4.76
N GLN A 54 -6.56 0.83 4.81
CA GLN A 54 -7.10 1.53 3.65
C GLN A 54 -7.11 3.05 3.82
N VAL A 55 -6.85 3.75 2.72
CA VAL A 55 -6.85 5.22 2.67
C VAL A 55 -8.29 5.70 2.88
N ILE A 56 -8.47 6.70 3.74
CA ILE A 56 -9.77 7.36 3.90
C ILE A 56 -9.84 8.44 2.84
N ILE A 57 -10.75 8.28 1.86
CA ILE A 57 -11.05 9.33 0.90
C ILE A 57 -12.25 10.10 1.43
N THR A 58 -12.06 11.40 1.69
CA THR A 58 -13.15 12.29 2.10
C THR A 58 -14.08 12.58 0.93
N GLU A 59 -15.32 13.00 1.22
CA GLU A 59 -16.26 13.38 0.16
C GLU A 59 -15.72 14.54 -0.69
N GLU A 60 -15.05 15.50 -0.07
CA GLU A 60 -14.41 16.63 -0.74
C GLU A 60 -13.32 16.18 -1.73
N GLU A 61 -12.43 15.28 -1.29
CA GLU A 61 -11.38 14.70 -2.14
C GLU A 61 -11.97 13.86 -3.27
N LEU A 62 -13.02 13.09 -2.97
CA LEU A 62 -13.72 12.27 -3.97
C LEU A 62 -14.32 13.15 -5.06
N MET A 63 -14.95 14.27 -4.68
CA MET A 63 -15.56 15.21 -5.61
C MET A 63 -14.52 15.97 -6.43
N ALA A 64 -13.39 16.34 -5.82
CA ALA A 64 -12.27 16.97 -6.53
C ALA A 64 -11.64 16.02 -7.56
N GLN A 65 -11.42 14.75 -7.21
CA GLN A 65 -10.95 13.74 -8.16
C GLN A 65 -11.96 13.48 -9.27
N ARG A 66 -13.25 13.44 -8.93
CA ARG A 66 -14.32 13.24 -9.89
C ARG A 66 -14.39 14.36 -10.93
N GLU A 67 -14.28 15.62 -10.51
CA GLU A 67 -14.21 16.77 -11.42
C GLU A 67 -13.02 16.65 -12.37
N LYS A 68 -11.85 16.24 -11.86
CA LYS A 68 -10.65 16.01 -12.67
C LYS A 68 -10.84 14.92 -13.74
N ILE A 69 -11.56 13.84 -13.41
CA ILE A 69 -11.77 12.69 -14.30
C ILE A 69 -12.89 12.96 -15.32
N LEU A 70 -14.00 13.57 -14.89
CA LEU A 70 -15.20 13.73 -15.71
C LEU A 70 -15.33 15.12 -16.35
N GLY A 71 -14.48 16.08 -15.96
CA GLY A 71 -14.50 17.46 -16.48
C GLY A 71 -15.76 18.26 -16.11
N ARG A 72 -16.57 17.78 -15.16
CA ARG A 72 -17.81 18.44 -14.72
C ARG A 72 -17.94 18.45 -13.21
N ARG A 73 -18.51 19.54 -12.68
CA ARG A 73 -18.79 19.76 -11.25
C ARG A 73 -20.16 19.22 -10.83
N GLY A 74 -20.32 18.94 -9.54
CA GLY A 74 -21.58 18.48 -8.93
C GLY A 74 -21.73 16.96 -8.90
N LYS A 75 -22.75 16.46 -8.19
CA LYS A 75 -23.09 15.01 -8.13
C LYS A 75 -24.03 14.64 -9.27
N ASP A 76 -24.12 13.35 -9.60
CA ASP A 76 -24.95 12.83 -10.71
C ASP A 76 -26.41 12.56 -10.35
N TYR A 77 -26.89 13.05 -9.20
CA TYR A 77 -28.25 12.82 -8.74
C TYR A 77 -29.05 14.11 -8.66
#